data_AF-A0A8X6P2Q3-F1
#
_entry.id   AF-A0A8X6P2Q3-F1
#
_cell.length_a   1.000
_cell.length_b   1.000
_cell.length_c   1.000
_cell.angle_alpha   90.00
_cell.angle_beta   90.00
_cell.angle_gamma   90.00
#
_symmetry.space_group_name_H-M   'P 1'
#
loop_
_entity.id
_entity.type
_entity.pdbx_description
1 polymer ?
#
loop_
_entity_poly.entity_id
_entity_poly.type
_entity_poly.pdbx_seq_one_letter_code
_entity_poly.pdbx_strand_id
1 'polypeptide(L)'
;MAEKRNLERFKKQRTIHREQVTKLISKITNHLSKPDVEIDEVEGLLVQLQTKDEQLKSLDDKIENVLDIADIESEIEKIDEYNEIIVFNSVKLKNKIKLLQSVTEQETSNVLQNPENISKPNTNAKLLKLKI
;
A
#
# COMPACT_ATOMS: atom_id res chain seq x y z
N MET A 1 6.02 38.73 -13.47
CA MET A 1 4.59 38.38 -13.66
C MET A 1 4.35 36.90 -13.92
N ALA A 2 5.13 36.23 -14.78
CA ALA A 2 4.96 34.80 -15.07
C ALA A 2 5.28 33.88 -13.86
N GLU A 3 6.33 34.18 -13.11
CA GLU A 3 6.75 33.43 -11.91
C GLU A 3 5.67 33.42 -10.82
N LYS A 4 5.14 34.60 -10.46
CA LYS A 4 4.01 34.70 -9.52
C LYS A 4 2.80 33.87 -9.95
N ARG A 5 2.45 33.89 -11.25
CA ARG A 5 1.36 33.06 -11.80
C ARG A 5 1.66 31.56 -11.69
N ASN A 6 2.91 31.16 -11.90
CA ASN A 6 3.35 29.77 -11.76
C ASN A 6 3.29 29.32 -10.29
N LEU A 7 3.76 30.14 -9.36
CA LEU A 7 3.71 29.88 -7.92
C LEU A 7 2.28 29.61 -7.45
N GLU A 8 1.34 30.50 -7.79
CA GLU A 8 -0.09 30.32 -7.48
C GLU A 8 -0.65 29.01 -8.06
N ARG A 9 -0.28 28.68 -9.30
CA ARG A 9 -0.70 27.42 -9.94
C ARG A 9 -0.16 26.21 -9.18
N PHE A 10 1.13 26.20 -8.82
CA PHE A 10 1.75 25.09 -8.11
C PHE A 10 1.16 24.92 -6.71
N LYS A 11 0.97 26.01 -5.96
CA LYS A 11 0.29 25.99 -4.67
C LYS A 11 -1.12 25.40 -4.77
N LYS A 12 -1.89 25.79 -5.80
CA LYS A 12 -3.23 25.23 -6.05
C LYS A 12 -3.20 23.74 -6.39
N GLN A 13 -2.27 23.30 -7.23
CA GLN A 13 -2.09 21.88 -7.55
C GLN A 13 -1.73 21.07 -6.31
N ARG A 14 -0.85 21.60 -5.47
CA ARG A 14 -0.45 20.96 -4.22
C ARG A 14 -1.64 20.79 -3.27
N THR A 15 -2.46 21.83 -3.09
CA THR A 15 -3.69 21.73 -2.28
C THR A 15 -4.61 20.61 -2.79
N ILE A 16 -4.83 20.52 -4.10
CA ILE A 16 -5.66 19.46 -4.70
C ILE A 16 -5.06 18.07 -4.43
N HIS A 17 -3.74 17.91 -4.56
CA HIS A 17 -3.09 16.63 -4.27
C HIS A 17 -3.14 16.27 -2.78
N ARG A 18 -3.00 17.24 -1.86
CA ARG A 18 -3.20 17.02 -0.43
C ARG A 18 -4.63 16.57 -0.12
N GLU A 19 -5.65 17.20 -0.72
CA GLU A 19 -7.03 16.73 -0.56
C GLU A 19 -7.23 15.28 -1.05
N GLN A 20 -6.59 14.92 -2.16
CA GLN A 20 -6.63 13.55 -2.69
C GLN A 20 -5.94 12.56 -1.76
N VAL A 21 -4.78 12.92 -1.20
CA VAL A 21 -4.07 12.10 -0.22
C VAL A 21 -4.88 11.93 1.05
N THR A 22 -5.53 12.98 1.57
CA THR A 22 -6.43 12.87 2.72
C THR A 22 -7.56 11.87 2.47
N LYS A 23 -8.20 11.93 1.29
CA LYS A 23 -9.22 10.94 0.89
C LYS A 23 -8.64 9.53 0.80
N LEU A 24 -7.43 9.38 0.26
CA LEU A 24 -6.74 8.09 0.19
C LEU A 24 -6.41 7.54 1.58
N ILE A 25 -6.01 8.37 2.53
CA ILE A 25 -5.75 7.97 3.92
C ILE A 25 -7.04 7.51 4.61
N SER A 26 -8.16 8.18 4.38
CA SER A 26 -9.46 7.69 4.88
C SER A 26 -9.81 6.33 4.27
N LYS A 27 -9.56 6.14 2.97
CA LYS A 27 -9.75 4.84 2.29
C LYS A 27 -8.84 3.77 2.89
N ILE A 28 -7.56 4.06 3.11
CA ILE A 28 -6.58 3.17 3.76
C ILE A 28 -7.08 2.79 5.16
N THR A 29 -7.49 3.77 5.96
CA THR A 29 -7.94 3.54 7.34
C THR A 29 -9.15 2.61 7.39
N ASN A 30 -10.14 2.85 6.53
CA ASN A 30 -11.35 2.03 6.43
C ASN A 30 -11.07 0.63 5.84
N HIS A 31 -10.07 0.51 4.97
CA HIS A 31 -9.68 -0.79 4.41
C HIS A 31 -8.98 -1.63 5.49
N LEU A 32 -7.98 -1.05 6.15
CA LEU A 32 -7.20 -1.72 7.20
C LEU A 32 -8.01 -2.12 8.43
N SER A 33 -9.21 -1.57 8.64
CA SER A 33 -10.12 -1.98 9.71
C SER A 33 -10.94 -3.23 9.39
N LYS A 34 -10.89 -3.73 8.15
CA LYS A 34 -11.58 -4.97 7.74
C LYS A 34 -10.77 -6.21 8.20
N PRO A 35 -11.45 -7.31 8.55
CA PRO A 35 -10.76 -8.55 8.93
C PRO A 35 -10.09 -9.24 7.73
N ASP A 36 -10.81 -9.33 6.61
CA ASP A 36 -10.37 -10.05 5.41
C ASP A 36 -9.81 -9.05 4.39
N VAL A 37 -8.54 -8.72 4.57
CA VAL A 37 -7.81 -7.79 3.71
C VAL A 37 -6.78 -8.55 2.90
N GLU A 38 -6.87 -8.46 1.58
CA GLU A 38 -5.95 -9.10 0.66
C GLU A 38 -4.66 -8.30 0.49
N ILE A 39 -3.52 -8.99 0.35
CA ILE A 39 -2.19 -8.37 0.23
C ILE A 39 -2.14 -7.42 -0.98
N ASP A 40 -2.60 -7.88 -2.15
CA ASP A 40 -2.59 -7.13 -3.40
C ASP A 40 -3.36 -5.81 -3.30
N GLU A 41 -4.47 -5.79 -2.54
CA GLU A 41 -5.24 -4.57 -2.31
C GLU A 41 -4.47 -3.57 -1.45
N VAL A 42 -3.75 -4.05 -0.42
CA VAL A 42 -2.92 -3.19 0.46
C VAL A 42 -1.70 -2.67 -0.30
N GLU A 43 -1.07 -3.49 -1.12
CA GLU A 43 0.02 -3.08 -2.01
C GLU A 43 -0.44 -2.03 -3.02
N GLY A 44 -1.61 -2.23 -3.64
CA GLY A 44 -2.21 -1.26 -4.55
C GLY A 44 -2.50 0.08 -3.88
N LEU A 45 -2.91 0.10 -2.61
CA LEU A 45 -3.06 1.33 -1.83
C LEU A 45 -1.72 2.00 -1.50
N LEU A 46 -0.69 1.21 -1.20
CA LEU A 46 0.66 1.71 -0.95
C LEU A 46 1.24 2.39 -2.18
N VAL A 47 1.13 1.77 -3.36
CA VAL A 47 1.59 2.35 -4.63
C VAL A 47 0.87 3.67 -4.94
N GLN A 48 -0.45 3.74 -4.71
CA GLN A 48 -1.21 4.99 -4.88
C GLN A 48 -0.70 6.09 -3.94
N LEU A 49 -0.40 5.76 -2.68
CA LEU A 49 0.08 6.73 -1.71
C LEU A 49 1.49 7.22 -2.06
N GLN A 50 2.39 6.32 -2.46
CA GLN A 50 3.74 6.66 -2.90
C GLN A 50 3.74 7.50 -4.18
N THR A 51 2.87 7.19 -5.13
CA THR A 51 2.71 8.00 -6.35
C THR A 51 2.30 9.44 -6.01
N LYS A 52 1.42 9.60 -5.02
CA LYS A 52 1.00 10.94 -4.57
C LYS A 52 2.10 11.67 -3.81
N ASP A 53 2.89 10.96 -3.02
CA ASP A 53 4.07 11.50 -2.34
C ASP A 53 5.07 12.09 -3.34
N GLU A 54 5.42 11.34 -4.39
CA GLU A 54 6.32 11.82 -5.45
C GLU A 54 5.75 13.04 -6.20
N GLN A 55 4.44 13.06 -6.46
CA GLN A 55 3.77 14.21 -7.07
C GLN A 55 3.82 15.45 -6.18
N LEU A 56 3.68 15.30 -4.87
CA LEU A 56 3.80 16.39 -3.91
C LEU A 56 5.24 16.90 -3.82
N LYS A 57 6.23 16.00 -3.70
CA LYS A 57 7.66 16.37 -3.71
C LYS A 57 8.03 17.16 -4.95
N SER A 58 7.59 16.72 -6.13
CA SER A 58 7.83 17.45 -7.38
C SER A 58 7.18 18.84 -7.41
N LEU A 59 6.04 19.03 -6.73
CA LEU A 59 5.40 20.34 -6.60
C LEU A 59 6.11 21.22 -5.57
N ASP A 60 6.56 20.64 -4.46
CA ASP A 60 7.29 21.34 -3.41
C ASP A 60 8.63 21.85 -3.96
N ASP A 61 9.38 21.03 -4.71
CA ASP A 61 10.59 21.47 -5.42
C ASP A 61 10.31 22.65 -6.36
N LYS A 62 9.20 22.61 -7.10
CA LYS A 62 8.81 23.69 -8.03
C LYS A 62 8.39 24.96 -7.30
N ILE A 63 7.82 24.84 -6.11
CA ILE A 63 7.44 25.98 -5.27
C ILE A 63 8.69 26.62 -4.70
N GLU A 64 9.59 25.83 -4.10
CA GLU A 64 10.84 26.29 -3.50
C GLU A 64 11.69 27.10 -4.50
N ASN A 65 11.82 26.63 -5.74
CA ASN A 65 12.58 27.30 -6.80
C ASN A 65 12.04 28.69 -7.21
N VAL A 66 10.82 29.05 -6.81
CA VAL A 66 10.16 30.32 -7.16
C VAL A 66 9.78 31.13 -5.92
N LEU A 67 9.99 30.58 -4.71
CA LEU A 67 9.60 31.19 -3.46
C LEU A 67 10.67 32.18 -2.99
N ASP A 68 10.24 33.29 -2.39
CA ASP A 68 11.15 34.24 -1.76
C ASP A 68 11.73 33.64 -0.48
N ILE A 69 13.00 33.93 -0.19
CA ILE A 69 13.72 33.39 0.98
C ILE A 69 12.96 33.65 2.30
N ALA A 70 12.30 34.80 2.41
CA ALA A 70 11.53 35.18 3.59
C ALA A 70 10.36 34.23 3.89
N ASP A 71 9.84 33.52 2.89
CA ASP A 71 8.69 32.63 3.02
C ASP A 71 9.08 31.13 3.15
N ILE A 72 10.35 30.78 2.87
CA ILE A 72 10.83 29.38 2.80
C ILE A 72 10.62 28.63 4.11
N GLU A 73 10.96 29.22 5.26
CA GLU A 73 10.84 28.56 6.57
C GLU A 73 9.41 28.09 6.84
N SER A 74 8.43 28.98 6.65
CA SER A 74 7.00 28.65 6.83
C SER A 74 6.48 27.61 5.82
N GLU A 75 7.17 27.44 4.69
CA GLU A 75 6.83 26.46 3.67
C GLU A 75 7.41 25.09 4.01
N ILE A 76 8.64 25.04 4.54
CA ILE A 76 9.27 23.82 5.06
C ILE A 76 8.41 23.20 6.16
N GLU A 77 7.96 23.99 7.15
CA GLU A 77 7.09 23.49 8.23
C GLU A 77 5.82 22.81 7.69
N LYS A 78 5.16 23.44 6.69
CA LYS A 78 3.95 22.89 6.06
C LYS A 78 4.21 21.65 5.21
N ILE A 79 5.43 21.47 4.72
CA ILE A 79 5.85 20.27 3.98
C ILE A 79 6.07 19.15 4.98
N ASP A 80 6.82 19.40 6.05
CA ASP A 80 7.16 18.40 7.06
C ASP A 80 5.92 17.85 7.76
N GLU A 81 5.01 18.72 8.23
CA GLU A 81 3.74 18.30 8.86
C GLU A 81 2.93 17.35 7.96
N TYR A 82 2.92 17.63 6.65
CA TYR A 82 2.16 16.80 5.72
C TYR A 82 2.89 15.51 5.35
N ASN A 83 4.21 15.57 5.22
CA ASN A 83 5.06 14.42 4.93
C ASN A 83 5.00 13.38 6.04
N GLU A 84 4.98 13.79 7.32
CA GLU A 84 4.82 12.89 8.45
C GLU A 84 3.54 12.03 8.34
N ILE A 85 2.43 12.63 7.91
CA ILE A 85 1.16 11.92 7.71
C ILE A 85 1.29 10.84 6.62
N ILE A 86 1.96 11.14 5.51
CA ILE A 86 2.19 10.20 4.40
C ILE A 86 3.09 9.06 4.86
N VAL A 87 4.21 9.39 5.51
CA VAL A 87 5.19 8.41 6.01
C VAL A 87 4.54 7.46 7.01
N PHE A 88 3.79 7.99 7.97
CA PHE A 88 3.07 7.20 8.97
C PHE A 88 2.14 6.16 8.33
N ASN A 89 1.33 6.59 7.34
CA ASN A 89 0.40 5.69 6.66
C ASN A 89 1.14 4.68 5.75
N SER A 90 2.24 5.08 5.13
CA SER A 90 3.08 4.18 4.32
C SER A 90 3.68 3.07 5.16
N VAL A 91 4.19 3.39 6.36
CA VAL A 91 4.71 2.41 7.32
C VAL A 91 3.59 1.46 7.77
N LYS A 92 2.40 2.00 8.06
CA LYS A 92 1.24 1.19 8.46
C LYS A 92 0.85 0.15 7.40
N LEU A 93 0.81 0.55 6.13
CA LEU A 93 0.54 -0.35 5.00
C LEU A 93 1.62 -1.43 4.87
N LYS A 94 2.90 -1.04 4.88
CA LYS A 94 4.04 -1.98 4.81
C LYS A 94 4.01 -3.02 5.93
N ASN A 95 3.68 -2.59 7.14
CA ASN A 95 3.56 -3.50 8.29
C ASN A 95 2.38 -4.47 8.13
N LYS A 96 1.25 -4.01 7.59
CA LYS A 96 0.10 -4.90 7.31
C LYS A 96 0.45 -5.94 6.24
N ILE A 97 1.12 -5.55 5.16
CA ILE A 97 1.59 -6.48 4.11
C ILE A 97 2.48 -7.57 4.71
N LYS A 98 3.49 -7.17 5.48
CA LYS A 98 4.42 -8.09 6.14
C LYS A 98 3.70 -9.08 7.08
N LEU A 99 2.70 -8.59 7.83
CA LEU A 99 1.90 -9.44 8.71
C LEU A 99 1.10 -10.49 7.90
N LEU A 100 0.40 -10.06 6.85
CA LEU A 100 -0.40 -10.95 6.02
C LEU A 100 0.47 -12.03 5.35
N GLN A 101 1.62 -11.65 4.79
CA GLN A 101 2.58 -12.59 4.19
C GLN A 101 3.04 -13.67 5.20
N SER A 102 3.35 -13.26 6.44
CA SER A 102 3.78 -14.21 7.47
C SER A 102 2.70 -15.24 7.87
N VAL A 103 1.42 -14.86 7.81
CA VAL A 103 0.30 -15.78 8.09
C VAL A 103 0.16 -16.80 6.97
N THR A 104 0.23 -16.35 5.70
CA THR A 104 0.15 -17.24 4.53
C THR A 104 1.29 -18.25 4.49
N GLU A 105 2.51 -17.86 4.87
CA GLU A 105 3.67 -18.76 4.94
C GLU A 105 3.52 -19.84 6.04
N GLN A 106 2.87 -19.50 7.16
CA GLN A 106 2.59 -20.48 8.23
C GLN A 106 1.50 -21.48 7.84
N GLU A 107 0.45 -21.03 7.15
CA GLU A 107 -0.62 -21.90 6.66
C GLU A 107 -0.10 -22.90 5.62
N THR A 108 0.72 -22.45 4.67
CA THR A 108 1.33 -23.31 3.64
C THR A 108 2.31 -24.32 4.22
N SER A 109 3.07 -23.94 5.26
CA SER A 109 3.99 -24.86 5.96
C SER A 109 3.25 -25.92 6.78
N ASN A 110 2.12 -25.57 7.40
CA ASN A 110 1.30 -26.51 8.17
C ASN A 110 0.55 -27.51 7.26
N VAL A 111 0.13 -27.10 6.07
CA VAL A 111 -0.48 -28.01 5.07
C VAL A 111 0.54 -29.04 4.56
N LEU A 112 1.82 -28.67 4.41
CA LEU A 112 2.86 -29.61 3.99
C LEU A 112 3.27 -30.63 5.07
N GLN A 113 3.03 -30.32 6.35
CA GLN A 113 3.41 -31.18 7.48
C GLN A 113 2.32 -32.16 7.93
N ASN A 114 1.12 -32.13 7.32
CA ASN A 114 0.04 -33.06 7.66
C ASN A 114 -0.29 -34.01 6.49
N PRO A 115 0.50 -35.08 6.28
CA PRO A 115 0.14 -36.18 5.38
C PRO A 115 -0.83 -37.13 6.09
N GLU A 116 -2.02 -36.67 6.51
CA GLU A 116 -3.00 -37.59 7.10
C GLU A 116 -3.71 -38.41 6.01
N ASN A 117 -3.46 -39.74 6.08
CA ASN A 117 -4.33 -40.82 5.64
C ASN A 117 -4.70 -40.89 4.15
N ILE A 118 -3.73 -41.30 3.33
CA ILE A 118 -4.07 -42.18 2.20
C ILE A 118 -4.44 -43.55 2.78
N SER A 119 -5.74 -43.71 3.10
CA SER A 119 -6.35 -45.02 3.27
C SER A 119 -6.00 -45.88 2.07
N LYS A 120 -5.16 -46.90 2.28
CA LYS A 120 -4.82 -47.89 1.26
C LYS A 120 -6.13 -48.48 0.73
N PRO A 121 -6.42 -48.45 -0.59
CA PRO A 121 -7.53 -49.23 -1.11
C PRO A 121 -7.17 -50.71 -0.89
N ASN A 122 -7.94 -51.37 -0.04
CA ASN A 122 -7.89 -52.81 0.14
C ASN A 122 -8.30 -53.48 -1.19
N THR A 123 -7.33 -53.78 -2.04
CA THR A 123 -7.53 -54.61 -3.24
C THR A 123 -7.65 -56.07 -2.86
N ASN A 124 -8.80 -56.45 -2.29
CA ASN A 124 -9.31 -57.83 -2.39
C ASN A 124 -10.12 -57.96 -3.68
N ALA A 125 -9.47 -57.74 -4.83
CA ALA A 125 -10.05 -58.05 -6.13
C ALA A 125 -9.93 -59.56 -6.37
N LYS A 126 -11.03 -60.29 -6.16
CA LYS A 126 -11.18 -61.67 -6.64
C LYS A 126 -10.95 -61.69 -8.16
N LEU A 127 -9.82 -62.25 -8.59
CA LEU A 127 -9.58 -62.58 -9.99
C LEU A 127 -10.60 -63.64 -10.43
N LEU A 128 -11.56 -63.23 -11.26
CA LEU A 128 -12.36 -64.16 -12.07
C LEU A 128 -11.46 -64.73 -13.16
N LYS A 129 -11.16 -66.02 -13.07
CA LYS A 129 -10.42 -66.75 -14.10
C LYS A 129 -11.27 -66.80 -15.37
N LEU A 130 -10.84 -66.09 -16.41
CA LEU A 130 -11.37 -66.23 -17.76
C LEU A 130 -10.89 -67.58 -18.30
N LYS A 131 -11.80 -68.53 -18.52
CA LYS A 131 -11.53 -69.71 -19.35
C LYS A 131 -11.79 -69.32 -20.80
N ILE A 132 -10.75 -69.41 -21.63
CA ILE A 132 -10.86 -69.56 -23.09
C ILE A 132 -10.25 -70.91 -23.42
#